data_AF-A0A4Y3KMN1-F1
#
_entry.id   AF-A0A4Y3KMN1-F1
#
_cell.length_a   1.000
_cell.length_b   1.000
_cell.length_c   1.000
_cell.angle_alpha   90.00
_cell.angle_beta   90.00
_cell.angle_gamma   90.00
#
_symmetry.space_group_name_H-M   'P 1'
#
loop_
_entity.id
_entity.type
_entity.pdbx_description
1 polymer ?
#
loop_
_entity_poly.entity_id
_entity_poly.type
_entity_poly.pdbx_seq_one_letter_code
_entity_poly.pdbx_strand_id
1 'polypeptide(L)'
;MDVTHDLADAVALALTRGRARLSAGTSSLAVGVHGSHVLVGPLVAPDGHGGCADCALAWWSDVSPHTAGGPPADVGLDWSPVVRAMVARVLADAPALWRRAVLVLDRDTGRLSTHRFLVHPACVACANPAQPPEPLDLSTPQPALAGPLRTRSFDREALREHLLDPRFGPVAHVSHDEESPLAVAHAQTAVPGRSRREGGQGIAASYADSEVPAMLEGVERALGGYRRPAVPVVVASWREVAHLAVDPRALGEHEPAPGG
;
A
#
# COMPACT_ATOMS: atom_id res chain seq x y z
N MET A 1 11.62 9.11 17.31
CA MET A 1 12.25 7.81 17.05
C MET A 1 13.74 8.03 17.22
N ASP A 2 14.38 7.19 18.03
CA ASP A 2 15.80 7.35 18.34
C ASP A 2 16.63 7.02 17.10
N VAL A 3 17.49 7.96 16.69
CA VAL A 3 18.41 7.81 15.57
C VAL A 3 19.77 7.48 16.14
N THR A 4 20.37 6.38 15.70
CA THR A 4 21.72 5.97 16.08
C THR A 4 22.56 5.71 14.84
N HIS A 5 23.88 5.80 14.99
CA HIS A 5 24.86 5.44 13.96
C HIS A 5 25.47 4.06 14.23
N ASP A 6 25.18 3.49 15.41
CA ASP A 6 25.64 2.18 15.81
C ASP A 6 24.57 1.11 15.55
N LEU A 7 24.97 0.04 14.85
CA LEU A 7 24.08 -1.04 14.44
C LEU A 7 23.64 -1.91 15.63
N ALA A 8 24.51 -2.14 16.61
CA ALA A 8 24.16 -2.92 17.79
C ALA A 8 23.14 -2.17 18.65
N ASP A 9 23.32 -0.87 18.83
CA ASP A 9 22.39 0.02 19.52
C ASP A 9 21.04 0.07 18.80
N ALA A 10 21.03 0.18 17.46
CA ALA A 10 19.77 0.20 16.70
C ALA A 10 18.96 -1.08 16.92
N VAL A 11 19.62 -2.23 16.87
CA VAL A 11 18.98 -3.53 17.10
C VAL A 11 18.51 -3.67 18.55
N ALA A 12 19.33 -3.30 19.53
CA ALA A 12 18.96 -3.35 20.94
C ALA A 12 17.77 -2.43 21.25
N LEU A 13 17.77 -1.20 20.75
CA LEU A 13 16.65 -0.26 20.89
C LEU A 13 15.39 -0.78 20.21
N ALA A 14 15.49 -1.37 19.02
CA ALA A 14 14.33 -1.93 18.34
C ALA A 14 13.72 -3.12 19.10
N LEU A 15 14.55 -4.05 19.58
CA LEU A 15 14.09 -5.22 20.34
C LEU A 15 13.49 -4.86 21.70
N THR A 16 13.99 -3.80 22.35
CA THR A 16 13.53 -3.40 23.69
C THR A 16 12.41 -2.35 23.68
N ARG A 17 12.46 -1.39 22.75
CA ARG A 17 11.51 -0.26 22.66
C ARG A 17 10.58 -0.35 21.46
N GLY A 18 10.72 -1.38 20.63
CA GLY A 18 9.90 -1.65 19.46
C GLY A 18 10.28 -0.91 18.19
N ARG A 19 11.17 0.08 18.25
CA ARG A 19 11.63 0.80 17.06
C ARG A 19 12.95 1.51 17.25
N ALA A 20 13.75 1.55 16.20
CA ALA A 20 14.96 2.34 16.07
C ALA A 20 15.17 2.76 14.61
N ARG A 21 15.99 3.79 14.41
CA ARG A 21 16.47 4.19 13.09
C ARG A 21 17.99 4.19 13.07
N LEU A 22 18.56 3.44 12.13
CA LEU A 22 19.99 3.42 11.86
C LEU A 22 20.31 4.44 10.77
N SER A 23 21.26 5.33 11.03
CA SER A 23 21.83 6.22 10.03
C SER A 23 22.79 5.45 9.11
N ALA A 24 22.63 5.59 7.79
CA ALA A 24 23.43 4.91 6.78
C ALA A 24 23.86 5.92 5.70
N GLY A 25 24.92 6.67 5.98
CA GLY A 25 25.34 7.81 5.16
C GLY A 25 24.28 8.92 5.19
N THR A 26 23.72 9.26 4.03
CA THR A 26 22.60 10.22 3.92
C THR A 26 21.23 9.56 4.05
N SER A 27 21.17 8.22 3.97
CA SER A 27 19.92 7.48 4.10
C SER A 27 19.71 7.02 5.54
N SER A 28 18.49 6.56 5.84
CA SER A 28 18.18 5.96 7.14
C SER A 28 17.40 4.66 6.98
N LEU A 29 17.71 3.69 7.81
CA LEU A 29 17.08 2.37 7.81
C LEU A 29 16.25 2.22 9.08
N ALA A 30 14.98 1.87 8.93
CA ALA A 30 14.13 1.55 10.07
C ALA A 30 14.33 0.10 10.51
N VAL A 31 14.36 -0.11 11.83
CA VAL A 31 14.29 -1.42 12.47
C VAL A 31 13.15 -1.36 13.46
N GLY A 32 12.10 -2.14 13.23
CA GLY A 32 10.87 -2.14 14.03
C GLY A 32 10.53 -3.54 14.53
N VAL A 33 9.89 -3.61 15.69
CA VAL A 33 9.36 -4.86 16.27
C VAL A 33 7.90 -4.65 16.61
N HIS A 34 7.06 -5.50 16.04
CA HIS A 34 5.60 -5.41 16.12
C HIS A 34 5.03 -6.79 16.47
N GLY A 35 4.61 -6.97 17.72
CA GLY A 35 4.31 -8.30 18.27
C GLY A 35 5.53 -9.21 18.15
N SER A 36 5.38 -10.38 17.55
CA SER A 36 6.47 -11.32 17.26
C SER A 36 7.27 -10.99 16.00
N HIS A 37 6.91 -9.97 15.22
CA HIS A 37 7.57 -9.69 13.95
C HIS A 37 8.66 -8.62 14.07
N VAL A 38 9.80 -8.84 13.41
CA VAL A 38 10.83 -7.81 13.20
C VAL A 38 10.79 -7.36 11.75
N LEU A 39 10.77 -6.05 11.52
CA LEU A 39 10.81 -5.41 10.22
C LEU A 39 12.12 -4.65 10.10
N VAL A 40 12.89 -4.92 9.04
CA VAL A 40 14.08 -4.16 8.66
C VAL A 40 13.82 -3.51 7.30
N GLY A 41 13.87 -2.19 7.24
CA GLY A 41 13.44 -1.42 6.09
C GLY A 41 12.23 -0.52 6.38
N PRO A 42 11.85 0.34 5.42
CA PRO A 42 12.56 0.62 4.18
C PRO A 42 13.87 1.38 4.42
N LEU A 43 14.73 1.39 3.41
CA LEU A 43 15.86 2.32 3.33
C LEU A 43 15.35 3.65 2.79
N VAL A 44 15.20 4.62 3.67
CA VAL A 44 14.65 5.95 3.37
C VAL A 44 15.79 6.86 2.91
N ALA A 45 15.72 7.30 1.65
CA ALA A 45 16.66 8.25 1.09
C ALA A 45 16.27 9.71 1.46
N PRO A 46 17.20 10.68 1.39
CA PRO A 46 16.93 12.10 1.66
C PRO A 46 15.86 12.73 0.76
N ASP A 47 15.67 12.18 -0.44
CA ASP A 47 14.71 12.67 -1.43
C ASP A 47 13.24 12.47 -0.98
N GLY A 48 13.01 11.73 0.10
CA GLY A 48 11.67 11.44 0.63
C GLY A 48 10.86 10.49 -0.26
N HIS A 49 11.43 9.99 -1.35
CA HIS A 49 10.75 9.10 -2.29
C HIS A 49 10.93 7.64 -1.85
N GLY A 50 9.82 6.90 -1.82
CA GLY A 50 9.81 5.45 -1.48
C GLY A 50 8.97 5.10 -0.25
N GLY A 51 8.58 6.09 0.56
CA GLY A 51 7.78 5.86 1.76
C GLY A 51 8.63 5.54 2.98
N CYS A 52 7.97 5.30 4.11
CA CYS A 52 8.61 5.07 5.40
C CYS A 52 8.09 3.79 6.06
N ALA A 53 8.65 3.42 7.21
CA ALA A 53 8.18 2.25 7.97
C ALA A 53 6.69 2.35 8.34
N ASP A 54 6.18 3.56 8.63
CA ASP A 54 4.76 3.75 8.95
C ASP A 54 3.86 3.51 7.73
N CYS A 55 4.36 3.65 6.50
CA CYS A 55 3.61 3.22 5.30
C CYS A 55 3.43 1.71 5.27
N ALA A 56 4.50 0.95 5.51
CA ALA A 56 4.45 -0.49 5.53
C ALA A 56 3.51 -0.99 6.64
N LEU A 57 3.60 -0.40 7.84
CA LEU A 57 2.70 -0.72 8.95
C LEU A 57 1.24 -0.39 8.64
N ALA A 58 0.97 0.76 8.04
CA ALA A 58 -0.40 1.13 7.66
C ALA A 58 -0.99 0.13 6.65
N TRP A 59 -0.22 -0.29 5.64
CA TRP A 59 -0.68 -1.35 4.73
C TRP A 59 -0.90 -2.66 5.46
N TRP A 60 0.00 -3.06 6.37
CA TRP A 60 -0.20 -4.28 7.13
C TRP A 60 -1.46 -4.22 8.00
N SER A 61 -1.75 -3.08 8.61
CA SER A 61 -3.00 -2.85 9.35
C SER A 61 -4.23 -2.94 8.46
N ASP A 62 -4.22 -2.38 7.26
CA ASP A 62 -5.38 -2.43 6.35
C ASP A 62 -5.60 -3.82 5.75
N VAL A 63 -4.51 -4.51 5.39
CA VAL A 63 -4.53 -5.81 4.72
C VAL A 63 -4.82 -6.93 5.74
N SER A 64 -4.19 -6.91 6.90
CA SER A 64 -4.29 -7.99 7.89
C SER A 64 -4.38 -7.42 9.31
N PRO A 65 -5.47 -6.73 9.67
CA PRO A 65 -5.59 -6.04 10.96
C PRO A 65 -5.44 -6.98 12.17
N HIS A 66 -5.83 -8.25 12.02
CA HIS A 66 -5.75 -9.26 13.07
C HIS A 66 -4.32 -9.76 13.33
N THR A 67 -3.42 -9.58 12.37
CA THR A 67 -2.00 -9.95 12.52
C THR A 67 -1.10 -8.74 12.63
N ALA A 68 -1.56 -7.56 12.19
CA ALA A 68 -0.87 -6.29 12.37
C ALA A 68 -0.49 -6.12 13.85
N GLY A 69 0.82 -6.18 14.09
CA GLY A 69 1.35 -6.43 15.42
C GLY A 69 0.97 -5.39 16.48
N GLY A 70 1.26 -5.71 17.73
CA GLY A 70 1.13 -4.82 18.88
C GLY A 70 2.50 -4.36 19.39
N PRO A 71 2.62 -3.98 20.68
CA PRO A 71 3.93 -3.78 21.29
C PRO A 71 4.81 -5.03 21.14
N PRO A 72 6.14 -4.90 21.24
CA PRO A 72 7.06 -6.04 21.13
C PRO A 72 6.66 -7.16 22.10
N ALA A 73 6.49 -8.36 21.56
CA ALA A 73 6.31 -9.56 22.36
C ALA A 73 7.68 -10.15 22.72
N ASP A 74 7.81 -10.63 23.96
CA ASP A 74 8.91 -11.53 24.32
C ASP A 74 8.61 -12.91 23.74
N VAL A 75 9.61 -13.48 23.07
CA VAL A 75 9.56 -14.76 22.37
C VAL A 75 10.63 -15.73 22.90
N GLY A 76 11.28 -15.40 24.03
CA GLY A 76 12.15 -16.30 24.78
C GLY A 76 13.51 -16.62 24.15
N LEU A 77 13.88 -15.94 23.06
CA LEU A 77 15.15 -16.14 22.34
C LEU A 77 15.83 -14.80 22.03
N ASP A 78 17.17 -14.79 22.06
CA ASP A 78 17.95 -13.66 21.58
C ASP A 78 18.03 -13.65 20.05
N TRP A 79 17.20 -12.82 19.44
CA TRP A 79 17.16 -12.62 17.99
C TRP A 79 18.17 -11.60 17.48
N SER A 80 18.93 -10.94 18.37
CA SER A 80 19.85 -9.86 18.00
C SER A 80 20.84 -10.26 16.89
N PRO A 81 21.48 -11.45 16.92
CA PRO A 81 22.38 -11.87 15.84
C PRO A 81 21.70 -11.95 14.47
N VAL A 82 20.46 -12.46 14.43
CA VAL A 82 19.68 -12.60 13.19
C VAL A 82 19.27 -11.22 12.67
N VAL A 83 18.78 -10.34 13.55
CA VAL A 83 18.39 -8.97 13.16
C VAL A 83 19.60 -8.18 12.66
N ARG A 84 20.78 -8.34 13.28
CA ARG A 84 22.03 -7.74 12.79
C ARG A 84 22.37 -8.23 11.38
N ALA A 85 22.22 -9.52 11.10
CA ALA A 85 22.44 -10.09 9.77
C ALA A 85 21.42 -9.57 8.74
N MET A 86 20.15 -9.40 9.13
CA MET A 86 19.11 -8.78 8.29
C MET A 86 19.49 -7.34 7.91
N VAL A 87 19.90 -6.53 8.90
CA VAL A 87 20.36 -5.15 8.67
C VAL A 87 21.57 -5.12 7.73
N ALA A 88 22.57 -5.96 7.99
CA ALA A 88 23.76 -6.06 7.16
C ALA A 88 23.42 -6.42 5.69
N ARG A 89 22.50 -7.36 5.49
CA ARG A 89 22.01 -7.72 4.15
C ARG A 89 21.39 -6.52 3.44
N VAL A 90 20.45 -5.84 4.09
CA VAL A 90 19.76 -4.68 3.50
C VAL A 90 20.73 -3.56 3.11
N LEU A 91 21.76 -3.34 3.93
CA LEU A 91 22.79 -2.33 3.65
C LEU A 91 23.81 -2.74 2.58
N ALA A 92 24.01 -4.05 2.36
CA ALA A 92 24.91 -4.57 1.33
C ALA A 92 24.28 -4.61 -0.07
N ASP A 93 22.95 -4.73 -0.13
CA ASP A 93 22.19 -4.75 -1.37
C ASP A 93 22.11 -3.35 -2.02
N ALA A 94 21.72 -3.30 -3.30
CA ALA A 94 21.49 -2.04 -4.00
C ALA A 94 20.38 -1.22 -3.30
N PRO A 95 20.62 0.06 -2.92
CA PRO A 95 19.65 0.87 -2.16
C PRO A 95 18.25 0.95 -2.78
N ALA A 96 18.16 0.93 -4.10
CA ALA A 96 16.89 0.99 -4.83
C ALA A 96 15.94 -0.18 -4.50
N LEU A 97 16.47 -1.36 -4.16
CA LEU A 97 15.68 -2.55 -3.81
C LEU A 97 14.89 -2.36 -2.52
N TRP A 98 15.41 -1.55 -1.60
CA TRP A 98 14.87 -1.40 -0.25
C TRP A 98 14.11 -0.08 -0.04
N ARG A 99 13.97 0.76 -1.07
CA ARG A 99 13.20 2.01 -0.98
C ARG A 99 11.71 1.78 -0.68
N ARG A 100 11.15 0.67 -1.19
CA ARG A 100 9.73 0.28 -1.07
C ARG A 100 9.56 -1.15 -0.59
N ALA A 101 10.53 -1.63 0.19
CA ALA A 101 10.52 -3.00 0.68
C ALA A 101 10.92 -3.07 2.16
N VAL A 102 10.39 -4.08 2.83
CA VAL A 102 10.75 -4.47 4.19
C VAL A 102 11.13 -5.93 4.21
N LEU A 103 12.21 -6.24 4.92
CA LEU A 103 12.59 -7.61 5.26
C LEU A 103 11.94 -7.94 6.60
N VAL A 104 11.12 -8.98 6.61
CA VAL A 104 10.30 -9.36 7.76
C VAL A 104 10.77 -10.69 8.30
N LEU A 105 11.08 -10.73 9.59
CA LEU A 105 11.29 -11.95 10.35
C LEU A 105 10.06 -12.18 11.24
N ASP A 106 9.42 -13.33 11.04
CA ASP A 106 8.49 -13.90 12.01
C ASP A 106 9.30 -14.67 13.06
N ARG A 107 9.32 -14.19 14.30
CA ARG A 107 10.11 -14.81 15.38
C ARG A 107 9.44 -16.04 15.99
N ASP A 108 8.15 -16.26 15.74
CA ASP A 108 7.46 -17.47 16.22
C ASP A 108 7.82 -18.66 15.33
N THR A 109 7.96 -18.43 14.02
CA THR A 109 8.26 -19.48 13.02
C THR A 109 9.70 -19.47 12.53
N GLY A 110 10.47 -18.42 12.80
CA GLY A 110 11.80 -18.19 12.24
C GLY A 110 11.80 -17.86 10.74
N ARG A 111 10.62 -17.61 10.15
CA ARG A 111 10.49 -17.38 8.71
C ARG A 111 10.93 -15.96 8.34
N LEU A 112 11.75 -15.87 7.29
CA LEU A 112 12.18 -14.62 6.69
C LEU A 112 11.46 -14.40 5.36
N SER A 113 10.87 -13.22 5.14
CA SER A 113 10.21 -12.86 3.88
C SER A 113 10.47 -11.40 3.51
N THR A 114 10.58 -11.12 2.22
CA THR A 114 10.66 -9.74 1.70
C THR A 114 9.27 -9.33 1.23
N HIS A 115 8.86 -8.13 1.62
CA HIS A 115 7.57 -7.57 1.25
C HIS A 115 7.73 -6.21 0.60
N ARG A 116 6.88 -5.91 -0.37
CA ARG A 116 6.86 -4.64 -1.09
C ARG A 116 5.60 -3.85 -0.77
N PHE A 117 5.73 -2.53 -0.80
CA PHE A 117 4.61 -1.64 -0.49
C PHE A 117 4.70 -0.33 -1.29
N LEU A 118 3.58 0.37 -1.37
CA LEU A 118 3.51 1.74 -1.90
C LEU A 118 3.48 2.76 -0.78
N VAL A 119 3.82 4.02 -1.07
CA VAL A 119 3.57 5.12 -0.13
C VAL A 119 2.09 5.09 0.26
N HIS A 120 1.82 4.91 1.55
CA HIS A 120 0.46 4.72 2.03
C HIS A 120 -0.30 6.06 1.98
N PRO A 121 -1.45 6.17 1.29
CA PRO A 121 -2.18 7.44 1.14
C PRO A 121 -2.67 8.07 2.45
N ALA A 122 -2.75 7.29 3.53
CA ALA A 122 -3.10 7.75 4.87
C ALA A 122 -1.92 7.76 5.85
N CYS A 123 -0.68 7.61 5.38
CA CYS A 123 0.50 7.63 6.25
C CYS A 123 0.60 8.96 6.99
N VAL A 124 0.61 8.91 8.33
CA VAL A 124 0.75 10.10 9.17
C VAL A 124 2.14 10.75 9.09
N ALA A 125 3.15 10.03 8.61
CA ALA A 125 4.53 10.49 8.57
C ALA A 125 4.95 11.07 7.21
N CYS A 126 4.48 10.48 6.10
CA CYS A 126 4.92 10.91 4.76
C CYS A 126 3.85 10.82 3.66
N ALA A 127 2.56 10.73 4.00
CA ALA A 127 1.55 10.87 2.97
C ALA A 127 1.62 12.25 2.33
N ASN A 128 1.57 12.28 1.00
CA ASN A 128 1.49 13.54 0.28
C ASN A 128 0.12 14.18 0.53
N PRO A 129 0.08 15.50 0.80
CA PRO A 129 -1.19 16.22 0.84
C PRO A 129 -1.88 16.07 -0.50
N ALA A 130 -3.20 15.92 -0.49
CA ALA A 130 -3.96 15.87 -1.74
C ALA A 130 -3.80 17.20 -2.46
N GLN A 131 -3.24 17.15 -3.67
CA GLN A 131 -3.24 18.29 -4.58
C GLN A 131 -4.51 18.22 -5.43
N PRO A 132 -5.11 19.38 -5.78
CA PRO A 132 -6.16 19.39 -6.80
C PRO A 132 -5.59 18.75 -8.08
N PRO A 133 -6.39 17.96 -8.81
CA PRO A 133 -5.95 17.42 -10.09
C PRO A 133 -5.61 18.59 -11.03
N GLU A 134 -4.55 18.43 -11.82
CA GLU A 134 -4.30 19.36 -12.92
C GLU A 134 -5.49 19.36 -13.88
N PRO A 135 -5.80 20.50 -14.54
CA PRO A 135 -6.85 20.54 -15.55
C PRO A 135 -6.63 19.45 -16.59
N LEU A 136 -7.66 18.66 -16.87
CA LEU A 136 -7.57 17.63 -17.89
C LEU A 136 -7.46 18.27 -19.28
N ASP A 137 -6.41 17.92 -20.02
CA ASP A 137 -6.29 18.30 -21.41
C ASP A 137 -7.24 17.46 -22.27
N LEU A 138 -8.37 18.07 -22.63
CA LEU A 138 -9.39 17.49 -23.51
C LEU A 138 -9.13 17.77 -25.00
N SER A 139 -8.10 18.59 -25.31
CA SER A 139 -7.81 19.04 -26.67
C SER A 139 -6.79 18.16 -27.37
N THR A 140 -5.85 17.58 -26.63
CA THR A 140 -4.83 16.67 -27.20
C THR A 140 -5.43 15.29 -27.49
N PRO A 141 -5.43 14.84 -28.77
CA PRO A 141 -5.89 13.51 -29.11
C PRO A 141 -5.08 12.42 -28.40
N GLN A 142 -5.77 11.45 -27.81
CA GLN A 142 -5.16 10.26 -27.21
C GLN A 142 -5.56 9.04 -28.05
N PRO A 143 -4.87 8.76 -29.18
CA PRO A 143 -5.24 7.64 -30.05
C PRO A 143 -5.08 6.31 -29.31
N ALA A 144 -6.00 5.39 -29.57
CA ALA A 144 -5.90 4.03 -29.05
C ALA A 144 -4.73 3.27 -29.70
N LEU A 145 -4.18 2.32 -28.97
CA LEU A 145 -3.24 1.34 -29.50
C LEU A 145 -3.94 0.46 -30.56
N ALA A 146 -3.19 -0.05 -31.53
CA ALA A 146 -3.76 -0.95 -32.53
C ALA A 146 -4.26 -2.25 -31.88
N GLY A 147 -5.56 -2.51 -31.97
CA GLY A 147 -6.22 -3.66 -31.33
C GLY A 147 -7.13 -3.24 -30.16
N PRO A 148 -6.58 -2.93 -28.96
CA PRO A 148 -7.39 -2.57 -27.81
C PRO A 148 -7.87 -1.12 -27.87
N LEU A 149 -9.04 -0.82 -27.30
CA LEU A 149 -9.55 0.55 -27.14
C LEU A 149 -8.86 1.32 -26.00
N ARG A 150 -7.58 1.01 -25.72
CA ARG A 150 -6.78 1.64 -24.67
C ARG A 150 -5.70 2.52 -25.30
N THR A 151 -5.38 3.63 -24.65
CA THR A 151 -4.30 4.54 -25.06
C THR A 151 -2.93 4.08 -24.57
N ARG A 152 -2.90 3.13 -23.63
CA ARG A 152 -1.69 2.56 -23.02
C ARG A 152 -1.90 1.08 -22.69
N SER A 153 -0.83 0.31 -22.75
CA SER A 153 -0.77 -1.04 -22.20
C SER A 153 -0.30 -1.00 -20.75
N PHE A 154 -0.64 -2.04 -20.00
CA PHE A 154 -0.11 -2.27 -18.66
C PHE A 154 0.59 -3.61 -18.65
N ASP A 155 1.80 -3.61 -18.12
CA ASP A 155 2.58 -4.83 -17.94
C ASP A 155 2.11 -5.55 -16.67
N ARG A 156 1.72 -6.82 -16.81
CA ARG A 156 1.16 -7.61 -15.72
C ARG A 156 2.20 -7.81 -14.62
N GLU A 157 3.42 -8.15 -15.00
CA GLU A 157 4.52 -8.44 -14.09
C GLU A 157 4.87 -7.19 -13.27
N ALA A 158 4.92 -6.01 -13.89
CA ALA A 158 5.10 -4.74 -13.20
C ALA A 158 3.94 -4.42 -12.23
N LEU A 159 2.69 -4.68 -12.62
CA LEU A 159 1.55 -4.52 -11.71
C LEU A 159 1.66 -5.46 -10.51
N ARG A 160 2.00 -6.73 -10.73
CA ARG A 160 2.22 -7.69 -9.64
C ARG A 160 3.37 -7.26 -8.74
N GLU A 161 4.50 -6.83 -9.31
CA GLU A 161 5.66 -6.36 -8.55
C GLU A 161 5.35 -5.16 -7.64
N HIS A 162 4.50 -4.24 -8.12
CA HIS A 162 4.22 -2.98 -7.43
C HIS A 162 2.96 -2.98 -6.57
N LEU A 163 1.97 -3.80 -6.91
CA LEU A 163 0.65 -3.78 -6.25
C LEU A 163 0.37 -5.03 -5.43
N LEU A 164 0.87 -6.20 -5.86
CA LEU A 164 0.52 -7.47 -5.24
C LEU A 164 1.51 -7.82 -4.12
N ASP A 165 1.06 -7.68 -2.88
CA ASP A 165 1.73 -8.26 -1.72
C ASP A 165 0.67 -8.65 -0.68
N PRO A 166 0.63 -9.91 -0.25
CA PRO A 166 -0.45 -10.45 0.60
C PRO A 166 -0.52 -9.83 1.99
N ARG A 167 0.48 -9.05 2.38
CA ARG A 167 0.58 -8.47 3.72
C ARG A 167 0.81 -6.96 3.71
N PHE A 168 1.57 -6.43 2.76
CA PHE A 168 1.98 -5.01 2.73
C PHE A 168 1.57 -4.27 1.44
N GLY A 169 0.86 -4.94 0.54
CA GLY A 169 0.51 -4.40 -0.77
C GLY A 169 -0.92 -3.89 -0.83
N PRO A 170 -1.22 -2.95 -1.75
CA PRO A 170 -2.59 -2.53 -2.01
C PRO A 170 -3.47 -3.70 -2.48
N VAL A 171 -2.95 -4.60 -3.32
CA VAL A 171 -3.62 -5.83 -3.72
C VAL A 171 -3.06 -6.96 -2.88
N ALA A 172 -3.89 -7.60 -2.06
CA ALA A 172 -3.42 -8.68 -1.18
C ALA A 172 -3.55 -10.06 -1.81
N HIS A 173 -4.49 -10.23 -2.74
CA HIS A 173 -4.73 -11.52 -3.33
C HIS A 173 -5.27 -11.36 -4.74
N VAL A 174 -4.85 -12.26 -5.62
CA VAL A 174 -5.43 -12.47 -6.94
C VAL A 174 -5.75 -13.94 -7.07
N SER A 175 -7.00 -14.24 -7.41
CA SER A 175 -7.50 -15.61 -7.62
C SER A 175 -8.14 -15.74 -8.99
N HIS A 176 -8.19 -16.97 -9.50
CA HIS A 176 -8.87 -17.30 -10.75
C HIS A 176 -10.16 -18.05 -10.43
N ASP A 177 -11.22 -17.79 -11.18
CA ASP A 177 -12.44 -18.58 -11.13
C ASP A 177 -12.31 -19.70 -12.17
N GLU A 178 -11.94 -20.89 -11.70
CA GLU A 178 -11.74 -22.08 -12.53
C GLU A 178 -13.05 -22.76 -12.94
N GLU A 179 -14.18 -22.39 -12.31
CA GLU A 179 -15.51 -22.93 -12.65
C GLU A 179 -16.18 -22.12 -13.77
N SER A 180 -15.76 -20.87 -13.96
CA SER A 180 -16.25 -20.01 -15.03
C SER A 180 -15.84 -20.54 -16.42
N PRO A 181 -16.76 -20.53 -17.41
CA PRO A 181 -16.42 -20.87 -18.80
C PRO A 181 -15.54 -19.80 -19.49
N LEU A 182 -15.35 -18.65 -18.84
CA LEU A 182 -14.46 -17.56 -19.25
C LEU A 182 -13.26 -17.50 -18.32
N ALA A 183 -12.13 -16.99 -18.82
CA ALA A 183 -10.99 -16.71 -17.95
C ALA A 183 -11.30 -15.50 -17.08
N VAL A 184 -11.73 -15.74 -15.83
CA VAL A 184 -12.08 -14.70 -14.88
C VAL A 184 -11.04 -14.66 -13.76
N ALA A 185 -10.55 -13.46 -13.44
CA ALA A 185 -9.67 -13.21 -12.32
C ALA A 185 -10.33 -12.21 -11.35
N HIS A 186 -10.09 -12.41 -10.06
CA HIS A 186 -10.53 -11.51 -8.99
C HIS A 186 -9.32 -10.96 -8.25
N ALA A 187 -9.33 -9.66 -7.94
CA ALA A 187 -8.29 -9.02 -7.14
C ALA A 187 -8.88 -8.42 -5.86
N GLN A 188 -8.35 -8.79 -4.70
CA GLN A 188 -8.75 -8.23 -3.42
C GLN A 188 -7.82 -7.06 -3.05
N THR A 189 -8.37 -5.85 -3.08
CA THR A 189 -7.63 -4.60 -2.86
C THR A 189 -8.00 -3.99 -1.52
N ALA A 190 -7.01 -3.69 -0.68
CA ALA A 190 -7.21 -3.00 0.58
C ALA A 190 -7.57 -1.53 0.34
N VAL A 191 -8.52 -1.02 1.13
CA VAL A 191 -8.91 0.39 1.11
C VAL A 191 -8.02 1.17 2.08
N PRO A 192 -7.19 2.12 1.61
CA PRO A 192 -6.23 2.79 2.48
C PRO A 192 -6.86 3.51 3.68
N GLY A 193 -6.34 3.23 4.87
CA GLY A 193 -6.80 3.77 6.15
C GLY A 193 -8.13 3.19 6.63
N ARG A 194 -8.55 2.03 6.11
CA ARG A 194 -9.78 1.34 6.49
C ARG A 194 -9.51 -0.16 6.50
N SER A 195 -10.00 -0.86 7.55
CA SER A 195 -10.05 -2.33 7.58
C SER A 195 -11.16 -2.86 6.65
N ARG A 196 -11.08 -2.53 5.36
CA ARG A 196 -12.03 -2.92 4.30
C ARG A 196 -11.27 -3.29 3.04
N ARG A 197 -11.88 -4.16 2.25
CA ARG A 197 -11.38 -4.56 0.93
C ARG A 197 -12.45 -4.30 -0.12
N GLU A 198 -12.00 -3.91 -1.30
CA GLU A 198 -12.80 -3.92 -2.54
C GLU A 198 -12.31 -5.06 -3.44
N GLY A 199 -13.24 -5.64 -4.19
CA GLY A 199 -12.93 -6.63 -5.22
C GLY A 199 -12.93 -5.98 -6.59
N GLY A 200 -11.92 -6.27 -7.40
CA GLY A 200 -11.96 -6.03 -8.85
C GLY A 200 -12.10 -7.33 -9.61
N GLN A 201 -12.72 -7.29 -10.79
CA GLN A 201 -12.94 -8.45 -11.64
C GLN A 201 -12.38 -8.20 -13.04
N GLY A 202 -11.65 -9.18 -13.55
CA GLY A 202 -11.10 -9.13 -14.89
C GLY A 202 -11.62 -10.29 -15.71
N ILE A 203 -12.03 -9.99 -16.94
CA ILE A 203 -12.44 -10.99 -17.93
C ILE A 203 -11.66 -10.70 -19.21
N ALA A 204 -10.96 -11.71 -19.72
CA ALA A 204 -10.14 -11.64 -20.91
C ALA A 204 -10.02 -13.02 -21.58
N ALA A 205 -9.20 -13.10 -22.62
CA ALA A 205 -8.98 -14.34 -23.37
C ALA A 205 -8.14 -15.39 -22.61
N SER A 206 -7.42 -14.99 -21.57
CA SER A 206 -6.61 -15.87 -20.72
C SER A 206 -6.61 -15.38 -19.27
N TYR A 207 -6.33 -16.27 -18.31
CA TYR A 207 -6.25 -15.87 -16.90
C TYR A 207 -5.16 -14.82 -16.65
N ALA A 208 -4.03 -14.93 -17.35
CA ALA A 208 -2.96 -13.95 -17.26
C ALA A 208 -3.44 -12.56 -17.70
N ASP A 209 -4.17 -12.48 -18.82
CA ASP A 209 -4.71 -11.21 -19.32
C ASP A 209 -5.82 -10.65 -18.42
N SER A 210 -6.56 -11.51 -17.73
CA SER A 210 -7.62 -11.13 -16.80
C SER A 210 -7.11 -10.50 -15.51
N GLU A 211 -5.88 -10.78 -15.06
CA GLU A 211 -5.35 -10.18 -13.84
C GLU A 211 -5.18 -8.66 -13.95
N VAL A 212 -4.82 -8.16 -15.13
CA VAL A 212 -4.61 -6.72 -15.35
C VAL A 212 -5.88 -5.90 -15.08
N PRO A 213 -7.03 -6.14 -15.75
CA PRO A 213 -8.27 -5.44 -15.44
C PRO A 213 -8.75 -5.71 -14.00
N ALA A 214 -8.57 -6.92 -13.46
CA ALA A 214 -8.96 -7.22 -12.08
C ALA A 214 -8.23 -6.33 -11.08
N MET A 215 -6.90 -6.21 -11.18
CA MET A 215 -6.10 -5.35 -10.30
C MET A 215 -6.44 -3.87 -10.49
N LEU A 216 -6.60 -3.41 -11.73
CA LEU A 216 -6.91 -2.00 -12.02
C LEU A 216 -8.30 -1.60 -11.53
N GLU A 217 -9.31 -2.45 -11.70
CA GLU A 217 -10.65 -2.22 -11.14
C GLU A 217 -10.61 -2.24 -9.62
N GLY A 218 -9.90 -3.18 -9.00
CA GLY A 218 -9.78 -3.24 -7.54
C GLY A 218 -9.18 -1.95 -6.97
N VAL A 219 -8.14 -1.41 -7.60
CA VAL A 219 -7.54 -0.11 -7.26
C VAL A 219 -8.50 1.05 -7.51
N GLU A 220 -9.20 1.06 -8.64
CA GLU A 220 -10.22 2.08 -8.95
C GLU A 220 -11.29 2.12 -7.87
N ARG A 221 -11.90 0.98 -7.54
CA ARG A 221 -12.94 0.89 -6.51
C ARG A 221 -12.44 1.30 -5.13
N ALA A 222 -11.23 0.87 -4.75
CA ALA A 222 -10.65 1.21 -3.46
C ALA A 222 -10.30 2.69 -3.32
N LEU A 223 -9.89 3.37 -4.41
CA LEU A 223 -9.48 4.78 -4.38
C LEU A 223 -10.57 5.76 -4.83
N GLY A 224 -11.53 5.31 -5.63
CA GLY A 224 -12.66 6.09 -6.14
C GLY A 224 -13.89 5.99 -5.23
N GLY A 225 -14.13 4.82 -4.62
CA GLY A 225 -15.23 4.62 -3.68
C GLY A 225 -15.00 5.26 -2.30
N TYR A 226 -13.77 5.67 -1.98
CA TYR A 226 -13.42 6.21 -0.67
C TYR A 226 -12.59 7.48 -0.80
N ARG A 227 -13.04 8.52 -0.10
CA ARG A 227 -12.24 9.74 0.08
C ARG A 227 -10.89 9.39 0.70
N ARG A 228 -9.81 9.84 0.06
CA ARG A 228 -8.46 9.79 0.62
C ARG A 228 -8.38 10.58 1.94
N PRO A 229 -7.80 10.03 3.02
CA PRO A 229 -7.74 10.72 4.30
C PRO A 229 -7.09 12.11 4.27
N ALA A 230 -6.13 12.33 3.36
CA ALA A 230 -5.41 13.60 3.19
C ALA A 230 -6.16 14.71 2.40
N VAL A 231 -7.38 14.46 1.90
CA VAL A 231 -8.18 15.46 1.15
C VAL A 231 -8.94 16.36 2.12
N PRO A 232 -8.82 17.70 2.11
CA PRO A 232 -9.58 18.57 3.02
C PRO A 232 -11.10 18.35 2.94
N VAL A 233 -11.80 18.52 4.08
CA VAL A 233 -13.27 18.46 4.16
C VAL A 233 -13.80 19.83 4.52
N VAL A 234 -14.78 20.32 3.75
CA VAL A 234 -15.53 21.53 4.07
C VAL A 234 -16.86 21.11 4.70
N VAL A 235 -17.11 21.59 5.92
CA VAL A 235 -18.38 21.40 6.62
C VAL A 235 -19.13 22.73 6.56
N ALA A 236 -20.17 22.81 5.73
CA ALA A 236 -20.96 24.01 5.52
C ALA A 236 -22.41 23.64 5.11
N SER A 237 -23.34 24.56 5.32
CA SER A 237 -24.72 24.45 4.81
C SER A 237 -24.76 24.68 3.30
N TRP A 238 -25.77 24.12 2.61
CA TRP A 238 -25.98 24.36 1.19
C TRP A 238 -25.97 25.85 0.83
N ARG A 239 -26.62 26.69 1.64
CA ARG A 239 -26.71 28.14 1.42
C ARG A 239 -25.34 28.82 1.34
N GLU A 240 -24.34 28.31 2.07
CA GLU A 240 -23.00 28.87 2.10
C GLU A 240 -22.15 28.46 0.89
N VAL A 241 -22.39 27.28 0.33
CA VAL A 241 -21.53 26.70 -0.73
C VAL A 241 -22.22 26.49 -2.08
N ALA A 242 -23.51 26.81 -2.22
CA ALA A 242 -24.29 26.54 -3.44
C ALA A 242 -23.65 27.10 -4.73
N HIS A 243 -22.89 28.20 -4.64
CA HIS A 243 -22.21 28.82 -5.77
C HIS A 243 -20.94 28.08 -6.24
N LEU A 244 -20.44 27.13 -5.45
CA LEU A 244 -19.26 26.29 -5.75
C LEU A 244 -19.57 24.79 -5.70
N ALA A 245 -20.76 24.41 -5.23
CA ALA A 245 -21.17 23.02 -5.06
C ALA A 245 -22.08 22.56 -6.20
N VAL A 246 -22.04 21.26 -6.49
CA VAL A 246 -23.00 20.59 -7.37
C VAL A 246 -24.18 20.14 -6.53
N ASP A 247 -25.41 20.45 -6.96
CA ASP A 247 -26.63 19.95 -6.31
C ASP A 247 -26.75 18.45 -6.58
N PRO A 248 -26.71 17.57 -5.56
CA PRO A 248 -26.80 16.12 -5.78
C PRO A 248 -28.07 15.69 -6.52
N ARG A 249 -29.17 16.44 -6.40
CA ARG A 249 -30.42 16.16 -7.13
C ARG A 249 -30.27 16.31 -8.64
N ALA A 250 -29.34 17.15 -9.09
CA ALA A 250 -29.01 17.29 -10.51
C ALA A 250 -28.24 16.08 -11.07
N LEU A 251 -27.76 15.17 -10.22
CA LEU A 251 -27.01 13.97 -10.61
C LEU A 251 -27.91 12.74 -10.77
N GLY A 252 -29.22 12.90 -10.66
CA GLY A 252 -30.22 11.83 -10.72
C GLY A 252 -30.86 11.58 -9.37
N GLU A 253 -32.19 11.48 -9.36
CA GLU A 253 -32.97 11.12 -8.18
C GLU A 253 -33.36 9.64 -8.23
N HIS A 254 -33.53 9.03 -7.06
CA HIS A 254 -34.16 7.72 -7.01
C HIS A 254 -35.61 7.82 -7.47
N GLU A 255 -36.06 6.82 -8.22
CA GLU A 255 -37.50 6.65 -8.43
C GLU A 255 -38.20 6.56 -7.07
N PRO A 256 -39.38 7.18 -6.90
CA PRO A 256 -40.14 7.03 -5.68
C PRO A 256 -40.37 5.54 -5.43
N ALA A 257 -40.22 5.10 -4.18
CA ALA A 257 -40.56 3.73 -3.81
C ALA A 257 -42.00 3.45 -4.28
N PRO A 258 -42.27 2.33 -4.96
CA PRO A 258 -43.62 2.00 -5.40
C PRO A 258 -44.53 2.01 -4.16
N GLY A 259 -45.55 2.86 -4.19
CA GLY A 259 -46.46 3.06 -3.07
C GLY A 259 -47.06 1.73 -2.61
N GLY A 260 -46.94 1.44 -1.32
CA GLY A 260 -47.68 0.36 -0.66
C GLY A 260 -49.14 0.72 -0.46
#